data_AF-A0A0R2JDL6-F1
#
_entry.id   AF-A0A0R2JDL6-F1
#
_cell.length_a   1.000
_cell.length_b   1.000
_cell.length_c   1.000
_cell.angle_alpha   90.00
_cell.angle_beta   90.00
_cell.angle_gamma   90.00
#
_symmetry.space_group_name_H-M   'P 1'
#
loop_
_entity.id
_entity.type
_entity.pdbx_description
1 polymer ?
#
loop_
_entity_poly.entity_id
_entity_poly.type
_entity_poly.pdbx_seq_one_letter_code
_entity_poly.pdbx_strand_id
1 'polypeptide(L)'
;MRVKGGTVTRARRKKMIKLAKGYRGQRHINYKVAKQQVWKGWVYAFRDRKQNKRNFRKLWITRINAAARMNGLSYSRFMNGLNLMGSKLNRKMLADLAISDAAAFSALADAAKKALADNNQDFHVVTPATNEKEIKINVKAAKEEANADSAKPSDKNTVAEIKAYLDAKGVDYNSSAKKADLLELV
;
A
#
# COMPACT_ATOMS: atom_id res chain seq x y z
N MET A 1 -40.03 -54.73 -26.50
CA MET A 1 -39.91 -53.73 -27.60
C MET A 1 -38.65 -52.88 -27.39
N ARG A 2 -37.74 -52.76 -28.37
CA ARG A 2 -36.48 -51.99 -28.23
C ARG A 2 -36.68 -50.52 -28.61
N VAL A 3 -36.55 -49.61 -27.63
CA VAL A 3 -36.67 -48.16 -27.86
C VAL A 3 -35.31 -47.55 -28.25
N LYS A 4 -35.27 -46.74 -29.31
CA LYS A 4 -34.05 -46.03 -29.76
C LYS A 4 -33.87 -44.71 -28.98
N GLY A 5 -32.71 -44.50 -28.37
CA GLY A 5 -32.43 -43.32 -27.51
C GLY A 5 -31.85 -42.06 -28.18
N GLY A 6 -31.85 -41.99 -29.52
CA GLY A 6 -31.13 -40.96 -30.28
C GLY A 6 -31.58 -39.52 -30.01
N THR A 7 -32.90 -39.27 -30.06
CA THR A 7 -33.48 -37.92 -29.89
C THR A 7 -33.21 -37.35 -28.50
N VAL A 8 -33.43 -38.15 -27.45
CA VAL A 8 -33.18 -37.77 -26.05
C VAL A 8 -31.70 -37.44 -25.83
N THR A 9 -30.80 -38.23 -26.41
CA THR A 9 -29.36 -38.01 -26.30
C THR A 9 -28.93 -36.72 -27.00
N ARG A 10 -29.46 -36.44 -28.20
CA ARG A 10 -29.18 -35.20 -28.94
C ARG A 10 -29.67 -33.97 -28.18
N ALA A 11 -30.87 -34.02 -27.59
CA ALA A 11 -31.42 -32.94 -26.77
C ALA A 11 -30.54 -32.62 -25.55
N ARG A 12 -30.09 -33.65 -24.81
CA ARG A 12 -29.19 -33.47 -23.65
C ARG A 12 -27.86 -32.81 -24.06
N ARG A 13 -27.27 -33.23 -25.19
CA ARG A 13 -26.02 -32.65 -25.70
C ARG A 13 -26.20 -31.19 -26.11
N LYS A 14 -27.28 -30.87 -26.84
CA LYS A 14 -27.61 -29.49 -27.22
C LYS A 14 -27.80 -28.58 -26.00
N LYS A 15 -28.45 -29.06 -24.93
CA LYS A 15 -28.62 -28.29 -23.67
C LYS A 15 -27.27 -27.91 -23.06
N MET A 16 -26.34 -28.85 -22.94
CA MET A 16 -25.01 -28.59 -22.36
C MET A 16 -24.16 -27.66 -23.22
N ILE A 17 -24.16 -27.85 -24.55
CA ILE A 17 -23.42 -26.96 -25.46
C ILE A 17 -24.01 -25.55 -25.45
N LYS A 18 -25.34 -25.41 -25.35
CA LYS A 18 -26.00 -24.10 -25.21
C LYS A 18 -25.55 -23.37 -23.94
N LEU A 19 -25.38 -24.08 -22.83
CA LEU A 19 -24.88 -23.52 -21.57
C LEU A 19 -23.38 -23.17 -21.62
N ALA A 20 -22.61 -23.89 -22.45
CA ALA A 20 -21.17 -23.70 -22.60
C ALA A 20 -20.79 -22.62 -23.63
N LYS A 21 -21.76 -21.91 -24.22
CA LYS A 21 -21.49 -20.82 -25.16
C LYS A 21 -20.62 -19.75 -24.52
N GLY A 22 -19.60 -19.30 -25.24
CA GLY A 22 -18.62 -18.32 -24.75
C GLY A 22 -17.38 -18.93 -24.08
N TYR A 23 -17.35 -20.24 -23.82
CA TYR A 23 -16.14 -20.89 -23.34
C TYR A 23 -15.06 -21.00 -24.43
N ARG A 24 -13.80 -20.80 -24.05
CA ARG A 24 -12.66 -20.78 -24.98
C ARG A 24 -12.21 -22.20 -25.40
N GLY A 25 -11.84 -22.37 -26.67
CA GLY A 25 -11.31 -23.62 -27.22
C GLY A 25 -12.32 -24.77 -27.22
N GLN A 26 -11.89 -25.99 -26.91
CA GLN A 26 -12.75 -27.19 -26.97
C GLN A 26 -13.92 -27.20 -25.98
N ARG A 27 -13.93 -26.28 -24.99
CA ARG A 27 -14.91 -26.22 -23.90
C ARG A 27 -16.31 -25.80 -24.33
N HIS A 28 -16.49 -25.23 -25.53
CA HIS A 28 -17.82 -24.96 -26.10
C HIS A 28 -18.18 -25.91 -27.27
N ILE A 29 -17.22 -26.67 -27.80
CA ILE A 29 -17.38 -27.50 -29.00
C ILE A 29 -17.67 -28.96 -28.61
N ASN A 30 -16.82 -29.56 -27.76
CA ASN A 30 -16.91 -30.97 -27.41
C ASN A 30 -17.82 -31.17 -26.19
N TYR A 31 -18.88 -31.97 -26.33
CA TYR A 31 -19.84 -32.25 -25.25
C TYR A 31 -19.19 -32.75 -23.95
N LYS A 32 -18.20 -33.66 -24.03
CA LYS A 32 -17.58 -34.23 -22.82
C LYS A 32 -16.85 -33.15 -22.01
N VAL A 33 -16.05 -32.34 -22.71
CA VAL A 33 -15.28 -31.24 -22.12
C VAL A 33 -16.21 -30.11 -21.66
N ALA A 34 -17.20 -29.75 -22.47
CA ALA A 34 -18.20 -28.75 -22.14
C ALA A 34 -18.98 -29.10 -20.88
N LYS A 35 -19.43 -30.37 -20.75
CA LYS A 35 -20.11 -30.84 -19.54
C LYS A 35 -19.22 -30.66 -18.31
N GLN A 36 -17.97 -31.11 -18.36
CA GLN A 36 -17.04 -30.94 -17.23
C GLN A 36 -16.84 -29.46 -16.86
N GLN A 37 -16.70 -28.59 -17.85
CA GLN A 37 -16.51 -27.16 -17.61
C GLN A 37 -17.75 -26.49 -17.01
N VAL A 38 -18.95 -26.78 -17.52
CA VAL A 38 -20.21 -26.25 -16.98
C VAL A 38 -20.39 -26.67 -15.53
N TRP A 39 -20.09 -27.92 -15.20
CA TRP A 39 -20.18 -28.43 -13.82
C TRP A 39 -19.23 -27.68 -12.88
N LYS A 40 -17.96 -27.50 -13.27
CA LYS A 40 -17.01 -26.68 -12.50
C LYS A 40 -17.49 -25.24 -12.36
N GLY A 41 -18.05 -24.66 -13.43
CA GLY A 41 -18.63 -23.32 -13.43
C GLY A 41 -19.76 -23.16 -12.41
N TRP A 42 -20.63 -24.17 -12.27
CA TRP A 42 -21.70 -24.15 -11.27
C TRP A 42 -21.19 -24.24 -9.85
N VAL A 43 -20.18 -25.08 -9.59
CA VAL A 43 -19.54 -25.17 -8.27
C VAL A 43 -18.92 -23.83 -7.87
N TYR A 44 -18.18 -23.19 -8.79
CA TYR A 44 -17.60 -21.87 -8.55
C TYR A 44 -18.69 -20.80 -8.38
N ALA A 45 -19.73 -20.78 -9.22
CA ALA A 45 -20.82 -19.83 -9.07
C ALA A 45 -21.53 -19.95 -7.70
N PHE A 46 -21.74 -21.17 -7.19
CA PHE A 46 -22.33 -21.37 -5.86
C PHE A 46 -21.43 -20.84 -4.75
N ARG A 47 -20.14 -21.20 -4.78
CA ARG A 47 -19.13 -20.71 -3.83
C ARG A 47 -19.02 -19.18 -3.87
N ASP A 48 -18.93 -18.61 -5.06
CA ASP A 48 -18.65 -17.20 -5.27
C ASP A 48 -19.84 -16.31 -4.92
N ARG A 49 -21.09 -16.79 -5.03
CA ARG A 49 -22.25 -16.07 -4.46
C ARG A 49 -22.12 -15.85 -2.95
N LYS A 50 -21.55 -16.81 -2.21
CA LYS A 50 -21.28 -16.66 -0.77
C LYS A 50 -20.06 -15.76 -0.52
N GLN A 51 -19.01 -15.90 -1.34
CA GLN A 51 -17.78 -15.11 -1.22
C GLN A 51 -17.97 -13.63 -1.59
N ASN A 52 -18.81 -13.31 -2.58
CA ASN A 52 -19.06 -11.93 -3.01
C ASN A 52 -19.56 -11.05 -1.86
N LYS A 53 -20.38 -11.58 -0.96
CA LYS A 53 -20.81 -10.86 0.26
C LYS A 53 -19.62 -10.41 1.12
N ARG A 54 -18.59 -11.26 1.22
CA ARG A 54 -17.34 -10.96 1.95
C ARG A 54 -16.46 -9.98 1.17
N ASN A 55 -16.36 -10.15 -0.15
CA ASN A 55 -15.59 -9.26 -1.02
C ASN A 55 -16.12 -7.83 -0.97
N PHE A 56 -17.45 -7.63 -1.07
CA PHE A 56 -18.07 -6.32 -0.93
C PHE A 56 -17.86 -5.73 0.47
N ARG A 57 -17.99 -6.55 1.53
CA ARG A 57 -17.69 -6.09 2.89
C ARG A 57 -16.23 -5.64 3.03
N LYS A 58 -15.28 -6.37 2.44
CA LYS A 58 -13.85 -5.99 2.42
C LYS A 58 -13.67 -4.63 1.74
N LEU A 59 -14.30 -4.43 0.58
CA LEU A 59 -14.26 -3.17 -0.16
C LEU A 59 -14.87 -1.99 0.62
N TRP A 60 -15.99 -2.21 1.31
CA TRP A 60 -16.60 -1.16 2.13
C TRP A 60 -15.70 -0.78 3.30
N ILE A 61 -15.08 -1.77 3.95
CA ILE A 61 -14.13 -1.51 5.04
C ILE A 61 -12.92 -0.72 4.55
N THR A 62 -12.35 -1.06 3.39
CA THR A 62 -11.20 -0.31 2.85
C THR A 62 -11.56 1.13 2.52
N ARG A 63 -12.75 1.38 1.96
CA ARG A 63 -13.26 2.72 1.67
C ARG A 63 -13.47 3.55 2.95
N ILE A 64 -14.19 2.98 3.93
CA ILE A 64 -14.43 3.64 5.22
C ILE A 64 -13.11 3.90 5.95
N ASN A 65 -12.16 2.97 5.90
CA ASN A 65 -10.87 3.14 6.55
C ASN A 65 -10.05 4.28 5.94
N ALA A 66 -10.07 4.43 4.61
CA ALA A 66 -9.45 5.57 3.96
C ALA A 66 -10.08 6.90 4.43
N ALA A 67 -11.41 6.99 4.42
CA ALA A 67 -12.13 8.17 4.87
C ALA A 67 -11.93 8.49 6.36
N ALA A 68 -11.98 7.47 7.22
CA ALA A 68 -11.74 7.62 8.66
C ALA A 68 -10.33 8.15 8.93
N ARG A 69 -9.33 7.67 8.17
CA ARG A 69 -7.94 8.15 8.30
C ARG A 69 -7.76 9.58 7.88
N MET A 70 -8.46 10.03 6.83
CA MET A 70 -8.46 11.46 6.46
C MET A 70 -8.97 12.33 7.61
N ASN A 71 -9.89 11.80 8.43
CA ASN A 71 -10.45 12.47 9.60
C ASN A 71 -9.70 12.18 10.91
N GLY A 72 -8.49 11.61 10.84
CA GLY A 72 -7.61 11.35 11.98
C GLY A 72 -8.01 10.16 12.87
N LEU A 73 -8.95 9.32 12.44
CA LEU A 73 -9.41 8.14 13.17
C LEU A 73 -8.97 6.83 12.49
N SER A 74 -8.70 5.81 13.29
CA SER A 74 -8.62 4.44 12.78
C SER A 74 -10.02 3.87 12.54
N TYR A 75 -10.18 2.98 11.55
CA TYR A 75 -11.46 2.32 11.28
C TYR A 75 -12.07 1.63 12.52
N SER A 76 -11.25 0.96 13.34
CA SER A 76 -11.74 0.25 14.54
C SER A 76 -12.33 1.23 15.55
N ARG A 77 -11.65 2.36 15.78
CA ARG A 77 -12.13 3.40 16.70
C ARG A 77 -13.37 4.09 16.15
N PHE A 78 -13.40 4.42 14.86
CA PHE A 78 -14.60 4.98 14.21
C PHE A 78 -15.83 4.07 14.37
N MET A 79 -15.70 2.77 14.08
CA MET A 79 -16.81 1.83 14.26
C MET A 79 -17.23 1.67 15.72
N ASN A 80 -16.27 1.74 16.66
CA ASN A 80 -16.58 1.72 18.09
C ASN A 80 -17.38 2.97 18.49
N GLY A 81 -16.94 4.16 18.07
CA GLY A 81 -17.65 5.42 18.35
C GLY A 81 -19.07 5.43 17.79
N LEU A 82 -19.28 4.90 16.57
CA LEU A 82 -20.63 4.75 16.01
C LEU A 82 -21.52 3.80 16.83
N ASN A 83 -20.96 2.71 17.35
CA ASN A 83 -21.70 1.77 18.19
C ASN A 83 -22.06 2.39 19.55
N LEU A 84 -21.14 3.13 20.17
CA LEU A 84 -21.36 3.81 21.45
C LEU A 84 -22.46 4.88 21.34
N MET A 85 -22.52 5.58 20.22
CA MET A 85 -23.59 6.52 19.87
C MET A 85 -24.95 5.82 19.60
N GLY A 86 -24.98 4.49 19.48
CA GLY A 86 -26.18 3.73 19.12
C GLY A 86 -26.55 3.79 17.64
N SER A 87 -25.66 4.26 16.77
CA SER A 87 -25.93 4.40 15.33
C SER A 87 -25.91 3.04 14.62
N LYS A 88 -27.08 2.61 14.10
CA LYS A 88 -27.24 1.32 13.39
C LYS A 88 -26.90 1.40 11.90
N LEU A 89 -25.91 2.20 11.52
CA LEU A 89 -25.55 2.39 10.11
C LEU A 89 -24.81 1.17 9.54
N ASN A 90 -25.31 0.71 8.39
CA ASN A 90 -24.67 -0.37 7.65
C ASN A 90 -23.39 0.12 6.93
N ARG A 91 -22.39 -0.76 6.85
CA ARG A 91 -21.11 -0.45 6.16
C ARG A 91 -21.27 -0.12 4.68
N LYS A 92 -22.30 -0.67 4.01
CA LYS A 92 -22.62 -0.30 2.64
C LYS A 92 -22.92 1.20 2.54
N MET A 93 -23.78 1.71 3.43
CA MET A 93 -24.18 3.12 3.46
C MET A 93 -23.02 4.01 3.90
N LEU A 94 -22.25 3.61 4.92
CA LEU A 94 -21.07 4.37 5.35
C LEU A 94 -20.03 4.50 4.23
N ALA A 95 -19.80 3.43 3.47
CA ALA A 95 -18.86 3.46 2.35
C ALA A 95 -19.37 4.26 1.14
N ASP A 96 -20.68 4.35 0.96
CA ASP A 96 -21.32 5.15 -0.07
C ASP A 96 -21.26 6.64 0.30
N LEU A 97 -21.63 6.97 1.55
CA LEU A 97 -21.57 8.30 2.13
C LEU A 97 -20.14 8.86 2.09
N ALA A 98 -19.13 8.03 2.41
CA ALA A 98 -17.72 8.41 2.30
C ALA A 98 -17.29 8.81 0.88
N ILE A 99 -18.01 8.39 -0.17
CA ILE A 99 -17.72 8.74 -1.57
C ILE A 99 -18.61 9.89 -2.05
N SER A 100 -19.90 9.86 -1.74
CA SER A 100 -20.88 10.82 -2.24
C SER A 100 -20.80 12.16 -1.52
N ASP A 101 -20.59 12.16 -0.20
CA ASP A 101 -20.56 13.37 0.62
C ASP A 101 -19.50 13.26 1.73
N ALA A 102 -18.33 13.84 1.45
CA ALA A 102 -17.23 13.89 2.40
C ALA A 102 -17.54 14.74 3.63
N ALA A 103 -18.35 15.81 3.49
CA ALA A 103 -18.65 16.71 4.60
C ALA A 103 -19.55 16.02 5.63
N ALA A 104 -20.59 15.30 5.17
CA ALA A 104 -21.42 14.48 6.05
C ALA A 104 -20.62 13.37 6.75
N PHE A 105 -19.64 12.77 6.06
CA PHE A 105 -18.78 11.75 6.67
C PHE A 105 -17.90 12.33 7.78
N SER A 106 -17.38 13.56 7.59
CA SER A 106 -16.60 14.25 8.60
C SER A 106 -17.43 14.62 9.83
N ALA A 107 -18.67 15.10 9.65
CA ALA A 107 -19.58 15.33 10.77
C ALA A 107 -19.85 14.06 11.58
N LEU A 108 -20.03 12.91 10.91
CA LEU A 108 -20.16 11.61 11.57
C LEU A 108 -18.87 11.18 12.30
N ALA A 109 -17.71 11.44 11.70
CA ALA A 109 -16.42 11.14 12.31
C ALA A 109 -16.20 11.97 13.58
N ASP A 110 -16.57 13.24 13.58
CA ASP A 110 -16.44 14.11 14.75
C ASP A 110 -17.44 13.74 15.85
N ALA A 111 -18.68 13.39 15.49
CA ALA A 111 -19.64 12.82 16.44
C ALA A 111 -19.11 11.51 17.07
N ALA A 112 -18.45 10.66 16.27
CA ALA A 112 -17.82 9.45 16.78
C ALA A 112 -16.61 9.74 17.70
N LYS A 113 -15.83 10.81 17.45
CA LYS A 113 -14.75 11.26 18.36
C LYS A 113 -15.31 11.68 19.72
N LYS A 114 -16.38 12.47 19.74
CA LYS A 114 -17.03 12.91 20.98
C LYS A 114 -17.50 11.71 21.83
N ALA A 115 -18.22 10.78 21.21
CA ALA A 115 -18.69 9.57 21.89
C ALA A 115 -17.54 8.69 22.44
N LEU A 116 -16.37 8.68 21.80
CA LEU A 116 -15.19 7.97 22.33
C LEU A 116 -14.59 8.68 23.54
N ALA A 117 -14.50 10.01 23.49
CA ALA A 117 -13.99 10.82 24.60
C ALA A 117 -14.87 10.65 25.84
N ASP A 118 -16.20 10.66 25.69
CA ASP A 118 -17.15 10.47 26.79
C ASP A 118 -17.00 9.13 27.52
N ASN A 119 -16.50 8.11 26.82
CA ASN A 119 -16.32 6.75 27.35
C ASN A 119 -14.87 6.45 27.77
N ASN A 120 -14.02 7.49 27.90
CA ASN A 120 -12.59 7.37 28.26
C ASN A 120 -11.83 6.35 27.39
N GLN A 121 -12.15 6.28 26.10
CA GLN A 121 -11.47 5.42 25.15
C GLN A 121 -10.47 6.23 24.32
N ASP A 122 -9.19 5.84 24.38
CA ASP A 122 -8.14 6.52 23.62
C ASP A 122 -8.41 6.45 22.12
N PHE A 123 -8.55 7.62 21.49
CA PHE A 123 -8.33 7.77 20.06
C PHE A 123 -6.83 8.02 19.87
N HIS A 124 -6.09 6.98 19.46
CA HIS A 124 -4.77 7.27 18.91
C HIS A 124 -5.01 8.07 17.64
N VAL A 125 -4.65 9.36 17.65
CA VAL A 125 -4.63 10.17 16.45
C VAL A 125 -3.68 9.44 15.52
N VAL A 126 -4.23 8.82 14.48
CA VAL A 126 -3.41 8.38 13.36
C VAL A 126 -3.13 9.68 12.64
N THR A 127 -2.11 10.40 13.11
CA THR A 127 -1.43 11.34 12.24
C THR A 127 -1.09 10.53 11.00
N PRO A 128 -1.33 11.07 9.78
CA PRO A 128 -0.79 10.45 8.60
C PRO A 128 0.71 10.41 8.85
N ALA A 129 1.22 9.25 9.29
CA ALA A 129 2.64 9.06 9.46
C ALA A 129 3.22 9.47 8.12
N THR A 130 4.05 10.49 8.17
CA THR A 130 5.01 10.84 7.15
C THR A 130 5.51 9.52 6.58
N ASN A 131 5.11 9.19 5.35
CA ASN A 131 5.81 8.19 4.57
C ASN A 131 7.11 8.82 4.07
N GLU A 132 7.88 9.40 4.99
CA GLU A 132 9.31 9.60 4.90
C GLU A 132 9.94 8.39 5.59
N LYS A 133 9.64 7.20 5.06
CA LYS A 133 10.71 6.21 5.02
C LYS A 133 11.58 6.67 3.87
N GLU A 134 12.50 7.57 4.16
CA GLU A 134 13.64 7.83 3.30
C GLU A 134 14.20 6.47 2.89
N ILE A 135 14.01 6.10 1.64
CA ILE A 135 14.82 5.07 1.03
C ILE A 135 16.19 5.74 0.93
N LYS A 136 17.09 5.45 1.88
CA LYS A 136 18.49 5.84 1.81
C LYS A 136 19.13 5.11 0.63
N ILE A 137 18.95 5.66 -0.57
CA ILE A 137 19.76 5.30 -1.72
C ILE A 137 21.09 6.03 -1.51
N ASN A 138 22.12 5.30 -1.07
CA ASN A 138 23.50 5.82 -1.09
C ASN A 138 23.94 5.94 -2.55
N VAL A 139 23.57 7.03 -3.22
CA VAL A 139 24.27 7.50 -4.42
C VAL A 139 25.41 8.39 -3.94
N LYS A 140 26.63 8.00 -4.31
CA LYS A 140 27.88 8.71 -4.01
C LYS A 140 27.76 10.18 -4.41
N ALA A 141 28.17 11.04 -3.47
CA ALA A 141 28.18 12.49 -3.57
C ALA A 141 28.97 13.01 -4.77
N ALA A 142 28.44 14.07 -5.40
CA ALA A 142 29.18 15.04 -6.19
C ALA A 142 29.09 16.42 -5.49
N LYS A 143 30.28 16.94 -5.16
CA LYS A 143 30.77 18.30 -4.86
C LYS A 143 29.80 19.50 -4.75
N GLU A 144 30.09 20.39 -3.77
CA GLU A 144 30.18 21.87 -3.80
C GLU A 144 30.43 22.36 -2.34
N GLU A 145 31.62 22.82 -1.91
CA GLU A 145 32.30 24.15 -2.00
C GLU A 145 32.24 25.05 -0.72
N ALA A 146 33.45 25.32 -0.19
CA ALA A 146 34.00 26.47 0.57
C ALA A 146 33.37 27.05 1.86
N ASN A 147 34.17 27.08 2.96
CA ASN A 147 34.80 28.33 3.44
C ASN A 147 35.97 28.05 4.42
N ALA A 148 37.04 28.82 4.30
CA ALA A 148 38.33 28.63 4.96
C ALA A 148 38.59 29.68 6.06
N ASP A 149 39.10 29.24 7.22
CA ASP A 149 39.88 30.05 8.15
C ASP A 149 40.62 29.10 9.10
N SER A 150 41.94 28.93 8.98
CA SER A 150 42.73 28.29 10.04
C SER A 150 44.19 28.71 10.06
N ALA A 151 44.66 29.00 11.27
CA ALA A 151 46.00 29.45 11.61
C ALA A 151 47.10 28.50 11.13
N LYS A 152 48.31 29.04 10.93
CA LYS A 152 49.51 28.33 10.45
C LYS A 152 49.75 27.03 11.24
N PRO A 153 49.72 25.83 10.61
CA PRO A 153 49.92 24.55 11.30
C PRO A 153 51.23 24.45 12.09
N SER A 154 51.18 23.85 13.28
CA SER A 154 52.34 23.62 14.16
C SER A 154 52.57 22.12 14.40
N ASP A 155 53.68 21.75 15.05
CA ASP A 155 54.08 20.35 15.31
C ASP A 155 53.02 19.47 15.99
N LYS A 156 52.00 20.06 16.60
CA LYS A 156 50.90 19.33 17.24
C LYS A 156 49.86 18.79 16.25
N ASN A 157 49.76 19.37 15.05
CA ASN A 157 48.71 19.02 14.08
C ASN A 157 49.03 17.73 13.33
N THR A 158 48.02 17.04 12.82
CA THR A 158 48.23 15.77 12.11
C THR A 158 48.75 16.01 10.68
N VAL A 159 49.39 15.00 10.07
CA VAL A 159 49.96 15.13 8.72
C VAL A 159 48.89 15.45 7.67
N ALA A 160 47.68 14.92 7.82
CA ALA A 160 46.57 15.16 6.91
C ALA A 160 46.09 16.61 6.95
N GLU A 161 46.05 17.22 8.13
CA GLU A 161 45.68 18.63 8.31
C GLU A 161 46.73 19.57 7.72
N ILE A 162 48.02 19.23 7.87
CA ILE A 162 49.13 20.00 7.28
C ILE A 162 49.08 19.93 5.74
N LYS A 163 48.87 18.72 5.18
CA LYS A 163 48.71 18.53 3.73
C LYS A 163 47.51 19.30 3.17
N ALA A 164 46.36 19.24 3.84
CA ALA A 164 45.18 19.98 3.44
C ALA A 164 45.39 21.51 3.47
N TYR A 165 46.19 22.01 4.42
CA TYR A 165 46.57 23.43 4.46
C TYR A 165 47.50 23.82 3.29
N LEU A 166 48.50 22.99 2.99
CA LEU A 166 49.42 23.21 1.87
C LEU A 166 48.69 23.14 0.51
N ASP A 167 47.78 22.17 0.34
CA ASP A 167 46.93 22.04 -0.85
C ASP A 167 46.02 23.28 -1.01
N ALA A 168 45.45 23.77 0.10
CA ALA A 168 44.63 24.98 0.10
C ALA A 168 45.42 26.25 -0.25
N LYS A 169 46.73 26.29 0.06
CA LYS A 169 47.66 27.35 -0.36
C LYS A 169 48.32 27.12 -1.72
N GLY A 170 48.10 25.95 -2.34
CA GLY A 170 48.67 25.59 -3.64
C GLY A 170 50.18 25.39 -3.64
N VAL A 171 50.77 24.94 -2.51
CA VAL A 171 52.20 24.62 -2.42
C VAL A 171 52.41 23.13 -2.73
N ASP A 172 53.18 22.83 -3.78
CA ASP A 172 53.49 21.45 -4.15
C ASP A 172 54.45 20.79 -3.17
N TYR A 173 54.10 19.60 -2.69
CA TYR A 173 54.95 18.78 -1.82
C TYR A 173 54.99 17.31 -2.28
N ASN A 174 56.02 16.58 -1.88
CA ASN A 174 56.10 15.14 -2.15
C ASN A 174 55.06 14.38 -1.30
N SER A 175 54.20 13.57 -1.93
CA SER A 175 53.11 12.85 -1.28
C SER A 175 53.58 11.90 -0.15
N SER A 176 54.83 11.43 -0.20
CA SER A 176 55.45 10.57 0.82
C SER A 176 56.28 11.33 1.86
N ALA A 177 56.30 12.67 1.83
CA ALA A 177 57.09 13.49 2.76
C ALA A 177 56.68 13.27 4.22
N LYS A 178 57.67 13.32 5.12
CA LYS A 178 57.46 13.17 6.56
C LYS A 178 56.89 14.47 7.14
N LYS A 179 56.30 14.35 8.32
CA LYS A 179 55.65 15.48 9.01
C LYS A 179 56.56 16.69 9.20
N ALA A 180 57.84 16.47 9.53
CA ALA A 180 58.81 17.54 9.72
C ALA A 180 59.05 18.33 8.43
N ASP A 181 59.35 17.64 7.34
CA ASP A 181 59.60 18.23 6.01
C ASP A 181 58.39 19.02 5.49
N LEU A 182 57.16 18.55 5.79
CA LEU A 182 55.93 19.24 5.43
C LEU A 182 55.70 20.51 6.25
N LEU A 183 56.19 20.56 7.49
CA LEU A 183 56.05 21.71 8.37
C LEU A 183 57.01 22.85 8.00
N GLU A 184 58.15 22.54 7.39
CA GLU A 184 59.07 23.54 6.82
C GLU A 184 58.47 24.28 5.62
N LEU A 185 57.50 23.67 4.92
CA LEU A 185 56.83 24.23 3.75
C LEU A 185 55.56 25.03 4.09
N VAL A 186 55.11 24.99 5.34
CA VAL A 186 53.93 25.69 5.87
C VAL A 186 54.25 27.15 6.13
#